data_AF-A0A2W4J1C5-F1
#
_entry.id   AF-A0A2W4J1C5-F1
#
_cell.length_a   1.000
_cell.length_b   1.000
_cell.length_c   1.000
_cell.angle_alpha   90.00
_cell.angle_beta   90.00
_cell.angle_gamma   90.00
#
_symmetry.space_group_name_H-M   'P 1'
#
loop_
_entity.id
_entity.type
_entity.pdbx_description
1 polymer ?
#
loop_
_entity_poly.entity_id
_entity_poly.type
_entity_poly.pdbx_seq_one_letter_code
_entity_poly.pdbx_strand_id
1 'polypeptide(L)'
;MARNARRQFARRLRELREFELGEKITQEGLAAAFSATRAISGAAISAWENGNSDKRPSDERLKQYALLFSSPANLRPKPTVPSEASLDAQARQRFVELRRELHRLRDEAEQEARREKSVAPAAAPRNEMWAHDRADDIMVVTSEVSEDRLPETARPRNVNYSRLARYGDIDAFFEMYVKLAAMGYQNRHHRSANDRGIDLEQTLVLIGGPGRNRLTRNSLQLLDLPVRQQGQPFGKPEFFVTPEGEELR
;
A
#
# COMPACT_ATOMS: atom_id res chain seq x y z
N MET A 1 11.16 -1.37 -9.12
CA MET A 1 12.44 -0.74 -8.71
C MET A 1 12.18 0.51 -7.86
N ALA A 2 11.59 0.36 -6.66
CA ALA A 2 10.95 1.47 -5.95
C ALA A 2 11.31 1.53 -4.45
N ARG A 3 12.60 1.32 -4.10
CA ARG A 3 13.06 1.22 -2.70
C ARG A 3 14.38 1.96 -2.46
N ASN A 4 14.69 2.93 -3.31
CA ASN A 4 16.08 3.38 -3.53
C ASN A 4 16.35 4.77 -2.93
N ALA A 5 15.39 5.71 -2.95
CA ALA A 5 15.67 7.09 -2.54
C ALA A 5 15.83 7.25 -1.02
N ARG A 6 14.96 6.63 -0.21
CA ARG A 6 15.11 6.59 1.27
C ARG A 6 16.46 6.01 1.70
N ARG A 7 16.87 4.90 1.07
CA ARG A 7 18.14 4.23 1.35
C ARG A 7 19.33 5.06 0.88
N GLN A 8 19.23 5.73 -0.26
CA GLN A 8 20.27 6.64 -0.77
C GLN A 8 20.47 7.83 0.17
N PHE A 9 19.39 8.48 0.62
CA PHE A 9 19.48 9.60 1.55
C PHE A 9 20.15 9.18 2.88
N ALA A 10 19.67 8.09 3.48
CA ALA A 10 20.25 7.55 4.72
C ALA A 10 21.72 7.13 4.56
N ARG A 11 22.06 6.54 3.40
CA ARG A 11 23.44 6.18 3.06
C ARG A 11 24.32 7.42 2.91
N ARG A 12 23.83 8.47 2.25
CA ARG A 12 24.58 9.73 2.09
C ARG A 12 24.90 10.39 3.43
N LEU A 13 23.94 10.41 4.37
CA LEU A 13 24.20 10.91 5.74
C LEU A 13 25.29 10.10 6.46
N ARG A 14 25.28 8.77 6.29
CA ARG A 14 26.34 7.89 6.81
C ARG A 14 27.68 8.13 6.13
N GLU A 15 27.70 8.30 4.80
CA GLU A 15 28.91 8.57 4.02
C GLU A 15 29.56 9.89 4.46
N LEU A 16 28.76 10.94 4.72
CA LEU A 16 29.25 12.19 5.31
C LEU A 16 29.99 11.94 6.62
N ARG A 17 29.38 11.15 7.51
CA ARG A 17 29.93 10.82 8.84
C ARG A 17 31.20 9.95 8.77
N GLU A 18 31.30 9.06 7.79
CA GLU A 18 32.34 8.02 7.77
C GLU A 18 33.49 8.28 6.80
N PHE A 19 33.26 9.00 5.69
CA PHE A 19 34.22 9.03 4.57
C PHE A 19 34.49 10.42 3.99
N GLU A 20 33.54 11.35 4.01
CA GLU A 20 33.60 12.60 3.21
C GLU A 20 34.85 13.45 3.45
N LEU A 21 35.30 13.54 4.70
CA LEU A 21 36.47 14.34 5.07
C LEU A 21 37.62 13.48 5.62
N GLY A 22 37.57 12.15 5.39
CA GLY A 22 38.59 11.20 5.82
C GLY A 22 38.61 10.89 7.33
N GLU A 23 37.72 11.48 8.11
CA GLU A 23 37.60 11.27 9.55
C GLU A 23 36.24 10.71 9.94
N LYS A 24 36.25 9.58 10.64
CA LYS A 24 35.04 8.92 11.13
C LYS A 24 34.56 9.57 12.42
N ILE A 25 33.36 10.12 12.40
CA ILE A 25 32.69 10.64 13.60
C ILE A 25 31.73 9.58 14.13
N THR A 26 31.61 9.44 15.46
CA THR A 26 30.59 8.56 16.05
C THR A 26 29.21 9.21 16.00
N GLN A 27 28.15 8.40 16.10
CA GLN A 27 26.79 8.94 16.16
C GLN A 27 26.58 9.78 17.42
N GLU A 28 27.18 9.43 18.57
CA GLU A 28 27.17 10.31 19.76
C GLU A 28 27.96 11.59 19.54
N GLY A 29 29.10 11.53 18.84
CA GLY A 29 29.91 12.71 18.53
C GLY A 29 29.16 13.70 17.65
N LEU A 30 28.44 13.20 16.65
CA LEU A 30 27.59 14.02 15.78
C LEU A 30 26.38 14.59 16.54
N ALA A 31 25.75 13.77 17.39
CA ALA A 31 24.66 14.19 18.25
C ALA A 31 25.10 15.32 19.21
N ALA A 32 26.30 15.20 19.79
CA ALA A 32 26.87 16.23 20.66
C ALA A 32 27.12 17.53 19.90
N ALA A 33 27.64 17.48 18.67
CA ALA A 33 27.86 18.66 17.83
C ALA A 33 26.55 19.40 17.50
N PHE A 34 25.46 18.67 17.28
CA PHE A 34 24.15 19.24 16.93
C PHE A 34 23.32 19.68 18.15
N SER A 35 23.76 19.34 19.36
CA SER A 35 22.99 19.59 20.59
C SER A 35 23.09 21.02 21.13
N ALA A 36 23.86 21.91 20.50
CA ALA A 36 24.04 23.30 20.93
C ALA A 36 22.71 24.07 21.09
N THR A 37 21.73 23.82 20.22
CA THR A 37 20.43 24.50 20.25
C THR A 37 19.31 23.62 20.84
N ARG A 38 19.34 22.32 20.56
CA ARG A 38 18.34 21.36 21.04
C ARG A 38 18.99 19.99 21.13
N ALA A 39 18.90 19.38 22.32
CA ALA A 39 19.49 18.08 22.59
C ALA A 39 19.01 17.02 21.58
N ILE A 40 19.96 16.24 21.08
CA ILE A 40 19.72 15.09 20.22
C ILE A 40 20.53 13.90 20.74
N SER A 41 19.96 12.71 20.64
CA SER A 41 20.64 11.48 21.00
C SER A 41 21.29 10.81 19.79
N GLY A 42 22.32 10.00 20.02
CA GLY A 42 22.91 9.15 18.98
C GLY A 42 21.87 8.22 18.34
N ALA A 43 20.84 7.80 19.08
CA ALA A 43 19.73 7.01 18.54
C ALA A 43 18.91 7.77 17.47
N ALA A 44 18.78 9.10 17.58
CA ALA A 44 18.12 9.91 16.55
C ALA A 44 18.97 9.97 15.27
N ILE A 45 20.29 10.14 15.40
CA ILE A 45 21.22 10.06 14.26
C ILE A 45 21.15 8.69 13.60
N SER A 46 21.19 7.61 14.39
CA SER A 46 21.07 6.24 13.91
C SER A 46 19.77 6.02 13.13
N ALA A 47 18.66 6.57 13.63
CA ALA A 47 17.37 6.51 12.96
C ALA A 47 17.36 7.28 11.63
N TRP A 48 18.16 8.34 11.46
CA TRP A 48 18.27 9.06 10.19
C TRP A 48 19.18 8.37 9.18
N GLU A 49 20.23 7.69 9.66
CA GLU A 49 21.15 6.90 8.83
C GLU A 49 20.60 5.51 8.48
N ASN A 50 19.45 5.12 9.05
CA ASN A 50 18.78 3.87 8.72
C ASN A 50 17.76 4.07 7.60
N GLY A 51 18.06 3.53 6.41
CA GLY A 51 17.16 3.64 5.25
C GLY A 51 15.81 2.93 5.39
N ASN A 52 15.59 2.14 6.45
CA ASN A 52 14.29 1.54 6.78
C ASN A 52 13.50 2.35 7.82
N SER A 53 14.08 3.40 8.41
CA SER A 53 13.41 4.25 9.40
C SER A 53 12.60 5.35 8.71
N ASP A 54 11.42 5.66 9.25
CA ASP A 54 10.58 6.76 8.75
C ASP A 54 11.00 8.13 9.31
N LYS A 55 11.85 8.16 10.35
CA LYS A 55 12.32 9.39 11.00
C LYS A 55 13.35 10.09 10.12
N ARG A 56 13.20 11.42 9.95
CA ARG A 56 14.08 12.25 9.13
C ARG A 56 14.56 13.49 9.87
N PRO A 57 15.75 14.01 9.52
CA PRO A 57 16.23 15.29 10.03
C PRO A 57 15.37 16.44 9.50
N SER A 58 15.12 17.45 10.35
CA SER A 58 14.48 18.70 9.94
C SER A 58 15.41 19.57 9.08
N ASP A 59 14.89 20.64 8.48
CA ASP A 59 15.69 21.63 7.73
C ASP A 59 16.89 22.13 8.52
N GLU A 60 16.66 22.47 9.79
CA GLU A 60 17.72 22.96 10.67
C GLU A 60 18.83 21.91 10.85
N ARG A 61 18.47 20.63 10.92
CA ARG A 61 19.44 19.54 11.07
C ARG A 61 20.21 19.29 9.78
N LEU A 62 19.55 19.41 8.63
CA LEU A 62 20.25 19.36 7.33
C LEU A 62 21.22 20.53 7.16
N LYS A 63 20.83 21.72 7.62
CA LYS A 63 21.73 22.88 7.66
C LYS A 63 22.96 22.58 8.52
N GLN A 64 22.78 21.99 9.70
CA GLN A 64 23.89 21.61 10.58
C GLN A 64 24.81 20.54 9.97
N TYR A 65 24.25 19.54 9.27
CA TYR A 65 25.04 18.59 8.48
C TYR A 65 25.89 19.33 7.44
N ALA A 66 25.26 20.18 6.63
CA ALA A 66 25.97 20.90 5.58
C ALA A 66 27.05 21.85 6.13
N LEU A 67 26.80 22.50 7.27
CA LEU A 67 27.77 23.37 7.94
C LEU A 67 28.93 22.59 8.54
N LEU A 68 28.66 21.48 9.22
CA LEU A 68 29.72 20.67 9.83
C LEU A 68 30.65 20.09 8.76
N PHE A 69 30.09 19.53 7.69
CA PHE A 69 30.86 18.87 6.62
C PHE A 69 31.33 19.82 5.51
N SER A 70 31.20 21.14 5.69
CA SER A 70 31.70 22.12 4.72
C SER A 70 33.21 22.29 4.74
N SER A 71 33.88 21.92 5.84
CA SER A 71 35.34 22.04 6.00
C SER A 71 35.89 20.99 7.00
N PRO A 72 37.05 20.36 6.73
CA PRO A 72 37.73 19.48 7.69
C PRO A 72 38.04 20.15 9.04
N ALA A 73 38.26 21.47 9.06
CA ALA A 73 38.58 22.21 10.27
C ALA A 73 37.46 22.15 11.31
N ASN A 74 36.20 21.97 10.89
CA ASN A 74 35.06 21.89 11.80
C ASN A 74 35.01 20.59 12.60
N LEU A 75 35.79 19.57 12.21
CA LEU A 75 35.82 18.27 12.88
C LEU A 75 36.83 18.23 14.03
N ARG A 76 37.81 19.14 14.03
CA ARG A 76 38.94 19.14 14.97
C ARG A 76 39.00 20.42 15.82
N PRO A 77 39.46 20.35 17.08
CA PRO A 77 39.81 19.13 17.84
C PRO A 77 38.57 18.31 18.25
N LYS A 78 37.38 18.90 18.16
CA LYS A 78 36.10 18.24 18.39
C LYS A 78 35.07 18.75 17.36
N PRO A 79 34.17 17.89 16.84
CA PRO A 79 33.14 18.28 15.90
C PRO A 79 32.28 19.42 16.44
N THR A 80 32.31 20.56 15.76
CA THR A 80 31.58 21.77 16.15
C THR A 80 30.94 22.40 14.90
N VAL A 81 29.67 22.74 14.98
CA VAL A 81 28.96 23.40 13.88
C VAL A 81 29.33 24.89 13.86
N PRO A 82 29.98 25.41 12.81
CA PRO A 82 30.32 26.82 12.72
C PRO A 82 29.08 27.68 12.45
N SER A 83 29.20 29.00 12.65
CA SER A 83 28.22 29.95 12.13
C SER A 83 28.37 30.06 10.61
N GLU A 84 27.26 30.25 9.90
CA GLU A 84 27.27 30.45 8.45
C GLU A 84 28.08 31.71 8.05
N ALA A 85 28.11 32.72 8.93
CA ALA A 85 28.85 33.96 8.70
C ALA A 85 30.38 33.80 8.87
N SER A 86 30.84 32.74 9.55
CA SER A 86 32.27 32.48 9.78
C SER A 86 32.90 31.58 8.72
N LEU A 87 32.16 31.22 7.66
CA LEU A 87 32.67 30.38 6.58
C LEU A 87 33.57 31.17 5.62
N ASP A 88 34.72 30.61 5.28
CA ASP A 88 35.51 31.08 4.14
C ASP A 88 34.80 30.78 2.80
N ALA A 89 35.37 31.28 1.69
CA ALA A 89 34.75 31.13 0.37
C ALA A 89 34.58 29.67 -0.08
N GLN A 90 35.57 28.81 0.18
CA GLN A 90 35.54 27.41 -0.22
C GLN A 90 34.54 26.60 0.62
N ALA A 91 34.57 26.80 1.93
CA ALA A 91 33.62 26.20 2.86
C ALA A 91 32.19 26.68 2.57
N ARG A 92 32.01 27.96 2.21
CA ARG A 92 30.69 28.49 1.85
C ARG A 92 30.15 27.86 0.57
N GLN A 93 30.99 27.66 -0.44
CA GLN A 93 30.58 26.96 -1.65
C GLN A 93 30.16 25.51 -1.34
N ARG A 94 31.00 24.78 -0.59
CA ARG A 94 30.71 23.39 -0.21
C ARG A 94 29.45 23.26 0.65
N PHE A 95 29.22 24.21 1.55
CA PHE A 95 27.99 24.31 2.34
C PHE A 95 26.75 24.43 1.44
N VAL A 96 26.78 25.32 0.44
CA VAL A 96 25.64 25.53 -0.48
C VAL A 96 25.37 24.27 -1.30
N GLU A 97 26.42 23.62 -1.81
CA GLU A 97 26.32 22.39 -2.60
C GLU A 97 25.73 21.24 -1.76
N LEU A 98 26.32 20.96 -0.59
CA LEU A 98 25.84 19.92 0.33
C LEU A 98 24.41 20.18 0.80
N ARG A 99 24.08 21.43 1.14
CA ARG A 99 22.73 21.79 1.56
C ARG A 99 21.71 21.50 0.45
N ARG A 100 22.00 21.91 -0.79
CA ARG A 100 21.13 21.63 -1.94
C ARG A 100 20.98 20.13 -2.18
N GLU A 101 22.08 19.38 -2.14
CA GLU A 101 22.09 17.92 -2.32
C GLU A 101 21.21 17.23 -1.26
N LEU A 102 21.41 17.56 0.02
CA LEU A 102 20.70 16.94 1.13
C LEU A 102 19.19 17.26 1.12
N HIS A 103 18.81 18.49 0.77
CA HIS A 103 17.39 18.83 0.59
C HIS A 103 16.77 18.03 -0.55
N ARG A 104 17.43 17.97 -1.72
CA ARG A 104 16.95 17.19 -2.87
C ARG A 104 16.72 15.72 -2.48
N LEU A 105 17.70 15.09 -1.83
CA LEU A 105 17.60 13.69 -1.41
C LEU A 105 16.49 13.46 -0.37
N ARG A 106 16.31 14.40 0.58
CA ARG A 106 15.20 14.31 1.55
C ARG A 106 13.85 14.44 0.85
N ASP A 107 13.71 15.37 -0.08
CA ASP A 107 12.46 15.62 -0.80
C ASP A 107 12.10 14.42 -1.69
N GLU A 108 13.07 13.81 -2.37
CA GLU A 108 12.89 12.55 -3.11
C GLU A 108 12.46 11.41 -2.18
N ALA A 109 13.09 11.27 -1.01
CA ALA A 109 12.69 10.29 0.00
C ALA A 109 11.30 10.57 0.61
N GLU A 110 10.89 11.85 0.70
CA GLU A 110 9.52 12.25 1.09
C GLU A 110 8.50 11.95 0.02
N GLN A 111 8.81 12.20 -1.24
CA GLN A 111 7.94 11.85 -2.35
C GLN A 111 7.79 10.33 -2.47
N GLU A 112 8.88 9.56 -2.34
CA GLU A 112 8.82 8.09 -2.28
C GLU A 112 7.96 7.63 -1.10
N ALA A 113 8.12 8.24 0.08
CA ALA A 113 7.29 7.91 1.24
C ALA A 113 5.81 8.27 1.08
N ARG A 114 5.51 9.40 0.44
CA ARG A 114 4.13 9.80 0.12
C ARG A 114 3.53 8.86 -0.92
N ARG A 115 4.30 8.47 -1.95
CA ARG A 115 3.90 7.49 -2.97
C ARG A 115 3.61 6.13 -2.35
N GLU A 116 4.51 5.64 -1.50
CA GLU A 116 4.28 4.39 -0.74
C GLU A 116 3.08 4.49 0.19
N LYS A 117 2.82 5.64 0.83
CA LYS A 117 1.62 5.85 1.66
C LYS A 117 0.33 6.02 0.84
N SER A 118 0.42 6.51 -0.39
CA SER A 118 -0.72 6.61 -1.32
C SER A 118 -1.00 5.29 -2.06
N VAL A 119 -0.01 4.40 -2.15
CA VAL A 119 -0.14 3.05 -2.72
C VAL A 119 -0.41 2.01 -1.63
N ALA A 120 0.01 2.26 -0.39
CA ALA A 120 -0.53 1.58 0.78
C ALA A 120 -2.01 1.96 0.88
N PRO A 121 -2.94 1.01 0.91
CA PRO A 121 -4.32 1.34 1.20
C PRO A 121 -4.32 2.09 2.53
N ALA A 122 -4.91 3.28 2.57
CA ALA A 122 -5.33 3.88 3.83
C ALA A 122 -5.97 2.75 4.63
N ALA A 123 -5.58 2.55 5.90
CA ALA A 123 -6.19 1.52 6.73
C ALA A 123 -7.69 1.73 6.64
N ALA A 124 -8.35 0.89 5.83
CA ALA A 124 -9.75 1.09 5.54
C ALA A 124 -10.46 1.02 6.90
N PRO A 125 -11.47 1.87 7.16
CA PRO A 125 -12.26 1.72 8.37
C PRO A 125 -12.60 0.23 8.52
N ARG A 126 -12.43 -0.34 9.72
CA ARG A 126 -12.91 -1.70 10.00
C ARG A 126 -14.38 -1.67 9.60
N ASN A 127 -14.71 -2.32 8.49
CA ASN A 127 -16.08 -2.43 8.08
C ASN A 127 -16.66 -3.47 9.02
N GLU A 128 -17.36 -3.05 10.08
CA GLU A 128 -17.92 -3.94 11.10
C GLU A 128 -18.86 -5.00 10.48
N MET A 129 -19.35 -4.72 9.26
CA MET A 129 -20.15 -5.61 8.44
C MET A 129 -19.34 -6.73 7.74
N TRP A 130 -18.01 -6.60 7.64
CA TRP A 130 -17.09 -7.58 7.01
C TRP A 130 -15.95 -7.91 7.99
N ALA A 131 -16.22 -8.76 8.97
CA ALA A 131 -15.29 -9.15 10.03
C ALA A 131 -14.28 -10.23 9.57
N HIS A 132 -13.54 -10.00 8.49
CA HIS A 132 -12.49 -10.92 8.00
C HIS A 132 -11.09 -10.34 8.18
N ASP A 133 -10.10 -11.22 8.35
CA ASP A 133 -8.70 -10.81 8.33
C ASP A 133 -8.31 -10.43 6.90
N ARG A 134 -7.61 -9.30 6.75
CA ARG A 134 -7.20 -8.78 5.43
C ARG A 134 -6.08 -9.61 4.79
N ALA A 135 -5.49 -10.54 5.55
CA ALA A 135 -4.52 -11.51 5.07
C ALA A 135 -5.17 -12.74 4.40
N ASP A 136 -6.49 -12.95 4.56
CA ASP A 136 -7.19 -14.11 4.01
C ASP A 136 -7.27 -14.05 2.48
N ASP A 137 -7.15 -15.22 1.84
CA ASP A 137 -7.45 -15.37 0.42
C ASP A 137 -8.95 -15.20 0.21
N ILE A 138 -9.32 -14.20 -0.60
CA ILE A 138 -10.70 -13.97 -1.02
C ILE A 138 -10.91 -14.55 -2.41
N MET A 139 -11.92 -15.40 -2.56
CA MET A 139 -12.39 -15.86 -3.85
C MET A 139 -13.73 -15.19 -4.21
N VAL A 140 -13.70 -14.36 -5.24
CA VAL A 140 -14.91 -13.78 -5.84
C VAL A 140 -15.45 -14.75 -6.88
N VAL A 141 -16.68 -15.22 -6.68
CA VAL A 141 -17.37 -16.14 -7.58
C VAL A 141 -18.53 -15.43 -8.24
N THR A 142 -18.44 -15.23 -9.55
CA THR A 142 -19.47 -14.53 -10.34
C THR A 142 -20.41 -15.50 -11.04
N SER A 143 -21.70 -15.17 -11.08
CA SER A 143 -22.70 -15.87 -11.89
C SER A 143 -22.33 -15.92 -13.37
N GLU A 144 -22.83 -16.93 -14.07
CA GLU A 144 -22.75 -17.00 -15.53
C GLU A 144 -24.12 -16.82 -16.18
N VAL A 145 -24.10 -16.30 -17.40
CA VAL A 145 -25.21 -16.39 -18.34
C VAL A 145 -25.43 -17.87 -18.66
N SER A 146 -26.69 -18.28 -18.78
CA SER A 146 -27.03 -19.65 -19.15
C SER A 146 -26.56 -19.98 -20.57
N GLU A 147 -26.17 -21.24 -20.81
CA GLU A 147 -25.59 -21.70 -22.09
C GLU A 147 -26.47 -21.42 -23.32
N ASP A 148 -27.79 -21.45 -23.15
CA ASP A 148 -28.80 -21.17 -24.18
C ASP A 148 -28.87 -19.68 -24.57
N ARG A 149 -28.30 -18.80 -23.74
CA ARG A 149 -28.30 -17.33 -23.92
C ARG A 149 -26.89 -16.75 -24.00
N LEU A 150 -25.87 -17.60 -23.99
CA LEU A 150 -24.48 -17.17 -24.08
C LEU A 150 -24.28 -16.37 -25.38
N PRO A 151 -23.77 -15.13 -25.31
CA PRO A 151 -23.40 -14.38 -26.51
C PRO A 151 -22.42 -15.18 -27.35
N GLU A 152 -22.48 -15.04 -28.67
CA GLU A 152 -21.60 -15.79 -29.57
C GLU A 152 -20.11 -15.43 -29.31
N THR A 153 -19.84 -14.19 -28.92
CA THR A 153 -18.53 -13.71 -28.47
C THR A 153 -18.08 -14.31 -27.14
N ALA A 154 -18.96 -14.89 -26.32
CA ALA A 154 -18.59 -15.56 -25.08
C ALA A 154 -18.12 -17.01 -25.30
N ARG A 155 -18.27 -17.54 -26.52
CA ARG A 155 -17.89 -18.92 -26.88
C ARG A 155 -16.39 -19.00 -27.19
N PRO A 156 -15.62 -19.93 -26.59
CA PRO A 156 -14.16 -20.04 -26.80
C PRO A 156 -13.70 -20.24 -28.25
N ARG A 157 -14.59 -20.73 -29.13
CA ARG A 157 -14.31 -20.95 -30.56
C ARG A 157 -14.54 -19.71 -31.43
N ASN A 158 -15.10 -18.64 -30.87
CA ASN A 158 -15.35 -17.41 -31.61
C ASN A 158 -14.05 -16.62 -31.80
N VAL A 159 -13.85 -16.04 -32.98
CA VAL A 159 -12.65 -15.21 -33.28
C VAL A 159 -12.58 -13.97 -32.37
N ASN A 160 -13.73 -13.40 -32.01
CA ASN A 160 -13.88 -12.26 -31.11
C ASN A 160 -14.18 -12.72 -29.68
N TYR A 161 -13.56 -13.83 -29.25
CA TYR A 161 -13.81 -14.40 -27.94
C TYR A 161 -13.50 -13.40 -26.81
N SER A 162 -14.53 -13.12 -26.01
CA SER A 162 -14.44 -12.34 -24.77
C SER A 162 -14.94 -13.18 -23.61
N ARG A 163 -14.01 -13.59 -22.74
CA ARG A 163 -14.35 -14.38 -21.55
C ARG A 163 -15.35 -13.65 -20.66
N LEU A 164 -15.22 -12.34 -20.49
CA LEU A 164 -16.08 -11.54 -19.62
C LEU A 164 -17.55 -11.54 -20.06
N ALA A 165 -17.82 -11.71 -21.36
CA ALA A 165 -19.17 -11.75 -21.91
C ALA A 165 -20.01 -12.97 -21.44
N ARG A 166 -19.41 -13.92 -20.73
CA ARG A 166 -20.11 -15.06 -20.12
C ARG A 166 -20.74 -14.73 -18.77
N TYR A 167 -20.33 -13.66 -18.10
CA TYR A 167 -20.75 -13.38 -16.73
C TYR A 167 -22.09 -12.64 -16.69
N GLY A 168 -22.96 -13.02 -15.75
CA GLY A 168 -24.33 -12.51 -15.67
C GLY A 168 -24.43 -11.15 -14.98
N ASP A 169 -23.64 -10.94 -13.93
CA ASP A 169 -23.71 -9.76 -13.05
C ASP A 169 -22.37 -9.00 -13.06
N ILE A 170 -21.94 -8.61 -14.27
CA ILE A 170 -20.57 -8.09 -14.50
C ILE A 170 -20.32 -6.74 -13.82
N ASP A 171 -21.31 -5.86 -13.75
CA ASP A 171 -21.19 -4.55 -13.10
C ASP A 171 -20.95 -4.72 -11.59
N ALA A 172 -21.74 -5.60 -10.96
CA ALA A 172 -21.58 -5.97 -9.56
C ALA A 172 -20.22 -6.64 -9.30
N PHE A 173 -19.75 -7.49 -10.23
CA PHE A 173 -18.41 -8.06 -10.16
C PHE A 173 -17.33 -6.97 -10.16
N PHE A 174 -17.34 -6.04 -11.11
CA PHE A 174 -16.33 -4.99 -11.17
C PHE A 174 -16.36 -4.09 -9.94
N GLU A 175 -17.55 -3.65 -9.52
CA GLU A 175 -17.72 -2.81 -8.34
C GLU A 175 -17.14 -3.50 -7.09
N MET A 176 -17.53 -4.76 -6.86
CA MET A 176 -17.06 -5.52 -5.71
C MET A 176 -15.56 -5.80 -5.79
N TYR A 177 -15.05 -6.20 -6.97
CA TYR A 177 -13.65 -6.56 -7.16
C TYR A 177 -12.70 -5.36 -6.98
N VAL A 178 -13.14 -4.16 -7.35
CA VAL A 178 -12.41 -2.91 -7.11
C VAL A 178 -12.56 -2.47 -5.65
N LYS A 179 -13.75 -2.58 -5.07
CA LYS A 179 -13.99 -2.21 -3.67
C LYS A 179 -13.15 -3.06 -2.72
N LEU A 180 -13.04 -4.37 -2.96
CA LEU A 180 -12.17 -5.28 -2.20
C LEU A 180 -10.70 -4.81 -2.24
N ALA A 181 -10.21 -4.40 -3.41
CA ALA A 181 -8.86 -3.85 -3.54
C ALA A 181 -8.70 -2.55 -2.72
N ALA A 182 -9.67 -1.65 -2.79
CA ALA A 182 -9.67 -0.39 -2.03
C ALA A 182 -9.75 -0.62 -0.51
N MET A 183 -10.37 -1.71 -0.07
CA MET A 183 -10.42 -2.13 1.34
C MET A 183 -9.11 -2.80 1.83
N GLY A 184 -8.14 -2.99 0.92
CA GLY A 184 -6.82 -3.53 1.23
C GLY A 184 -6.66 -5.01 1.00
N TYR A 185 -7.66 -5.73 0.48
CA TYR A 185 -7.53 -7.15 0.12
C TYR A 185 -6.62 -7.31 -1.10
N GLN A 186 -5.39 -7.75 -0.86
CA GLN A 186 -4.39 -7.95 -1.91
C GLN A 186 -4.51 -9.33 -2.57
N ASN A 187 -4.82 -10.36 -1.78
CA ASN A 187 -4.96 -11.74 -2.25
C ASN A 187 -6.41 -12.04 -2.64
N ARG A 188 -6.80 -11.54 -3.82
CA ARG A 188 -8.14 -11.73 -4.35
C ARG A 188 -8.10 -12.48 -5.67
N HIS A 189 -8.88 -13.53 -5.75
CA HIS A 189 -9.03 -14.39 -6.91
C HIS A 189 -10.44 -14.27 -7.48
N HIS A 190 -10.57 -14.63 -8.74
CA HIS A 190 -11.86 -14.67 -9.41
C HIS A 190 -12.09 -16.04 -10.07
N ARG A 191 -13.32 -16.54 -9.92
CA ARG A 191 -13.84 -17.74 -10.57
C ARG A 191 -15.25 -17.50 -11.07
N SER A 192 -15.60 -18.24 -12.10
CA SER A 192 -16.99 -18.44 -12.48
C SER A 192 -17.69 -19.37 -11.49
N ALA A 193 -18.99 -19.16 -11.27
CA ALA A 193 -19.84 -20.11 -10.57
C ALA A 193 -19.78 -21.53 -11.16
N ASN A 194 -19.49 -21.68 -12.45
CA ASN A 194 -19.40 -22.97 -13.13
C ASN A 194 -17.97 -23.55 -13.21
N ASP A 195 -16.93 -22.79 -12.82
CA ASP A 195 -15.55 -23.28 -12.81
C ASP A 195 -15.42 -24.48 -11.84
N ARG A 196 -14.52 -25.42 -12.17
CA ARG A 196 -14.19 -26.55 -11.28
C ARG A 196 -13.08 -26.15 -10.29
N GLY A 197 -13.02 -26.84 -9.16
CA GLY A 197 -11.94 -26.65 -8.17
C GLY A 197 -12.01 -25.32 -7.41
N ILE A 198 -13.22 -24.84 -7.14
CA ILE A 198 -13.44 -23.73 -6.22
C ILE A 198 -13.21 -24.27 -4.82
N ASP A 199 -12.23 -23.67 -4.13
CA ASP A 199 -11.93 -23.98 -2.74
C ASP A 199 -12.97 -23.30 -1.84
N LEU A 200 -13.71 -24.10 -1.07
CA LEU A 200 -14.76 -23.62 -0.17
C LEU A 200 -14.23 -23.25 1.22
N GLU A 201 -12.97 -23.57 1.53
CA GLU A 201 -12.31 -23.19 2.78
C GLU A 201 -11.85 -21.73 2.77
N GLN A 202 -11.79 -21.10 1.59
CA GLN A 202 -11.49 -19.68 1.42
C GLN A 202 -12.67 -18.77 1.75
N THR A 203 -12.40 -17.49 2.00
CA THR A 203 -13.47 -16.50 2.14
C THR A 203 -14.14 -16.27 0.78
N LEU A 204 -15.39 -16.70 0.64
CA LEU A 204 -16.14 -16.59 -0.60
C LEU A 204 -16.95 -15.29 -0.67
N VAL A 205 -16.81 -14.58 -1.78
CA VAL A 205 -17.69 -13.47 -2.16
C VAL A 205 -18.51 -13.91 -3.36
N LEU A 206 -19.79 -14.21 -3.12
CA LEU A 206 -20.70 -14.77 -4.13
C LEU A 206 -21.49 -13.64 -4.80
N ILE A 207 -21.36 -13.52 -6.12
CA ILE A 207 -22.01 -12.49 -6.92
C ILE A 207 -23.06 -13.14 -7.82
N GLY A 208 -24.27 -12.60 -7.75
CA GLY A 208 -25.45 -13.12 -8.44
C GLY A 208 -26.30 -14.02 -7.56
N GLY A 209 -27.60 -14.01 -7.85
CA GLY A 209 -28.62 -14.73 -7.09
C GLY A 209 -28.57 -16.25 -7.26
N PRO A 210 -29.33 -17.00 -6.43
CA PRO A 210 -29.39 -18.45 -6.47
C PRO A 210 -29.85 -18.98 -7.83
N GLY A 211 -30.60 -18.21 -8.62
CA GLY A 211 -31.00 -18.58 -9.99
C GLY A 211 -29.82 -18.76 -10.94
N ARG A 212 -28.72 -18.00 -10.76
CA ARG A 212 -27.60 -17.92 -11.70
C ARG A 212 -26.22 -18.23 -11.11
N ASN A 213 -26.13 -18.34 -9.78
CA ASN A 213 -24.92 -18.74 -9.08
C ASN A 213 -25.21 -19.97 -8.22
N ARG A 214 -24.66 -21.12 -8.62
CA ARG A 214 -24.86 -22.40 -7.90
C ARG A 214 -24.31 -22.36 -6.48
N LEU A 215 -23.22 -21.62 -6.24
CA LEU A 215 -22.66 -21.51 -4.90
C LEU A 215 -23.53 -20.63 -4.01
N THR A 216 -24.13 -19.56 -4.54
CA THR A 216 -25.14 -18.77 -3.82
C THR A 216 -26.30 -19.68 -3.42
N ARG A 217 -26.85 -20.46 -4.37
CA ARG A 217 -27.94 -21.39 -4.11
C ARG A 217 -27.60 -22.41 -3.01
N ASN A 218 -26.45 -23.06 -3.13
CA ASN A 218 -26.03 -24.08 -2.18
C ASN A 218 -25.78 -23.48 -0.79
N SER A 219 -25.14 -22.31 -0.72
CA SER A 219 -24.86 -21.63 0.55
C SER A 219 -26.16 -21.24 1.25
N LEU A 220 -27.13 -20.67 0.51
CA LEU A 220 -28.44 -20.30 1.07
C LEU A 220 -29.27 -21.52 1.52
N GLN A 221 -29.07 -22.70 0.93
CA GLN A 221 -29.72 -23.94 1.38
C GLN A 221 -29.08 -24.53 2.63
N LEU A 222 -27.79 -24.30 2.84
CA LEU A 222 -27.04 -24.78 4.01
C LEU A 222 -27.19 -23.86 5.22
N LEU A 223 -27.41 -22.56 4.98
CA LEU A 223 -27.57 -21.58 6.04
C LEU A 223 -29.04 -21.53 6.50
N ASP A 224 -29.26 -21.63 7.81
CA ASP A 224 -30.58 -21.46 8.40
C ASP A 224 -30.91 -19.97 8.55
N LEU A 225 -31.15 -19.32 7.41
CA LEU A 225 -31.45 -17.89 7.37
C LEU A 225 -32.93 -17.62 7.66
N PRO A 226 -33.25 -16.57 8.43
CA PRO A 226 -34.62 -16.16 8.71
C PRO A 226 -35.34 -15.58 7.48
N VAL A 227 -34.62 -15.31 6.40
CA VAL A 227 -35.16 -14.92 5.11
C VAL A 227 -34.33 -15.59 4.02
N ARG A 228 -34.98 -16.28 3.08
CA ARG A 228 -34.32 -16.99 1.99
C ARG A 228 -34.67 -16.35 0.65
N GLN A 229 -33.65 -16.12 -0.18
CA GLN A 229 -33.85 -15.71 -1.56
C GLN A 229 -34.18 -16.94 -2.42
N GLN A 230 -35.24 -16.86 -3.20
CA GLN A 230 -35.68 -17.94 -4.06
C GLN A 230 -35.43 -17.61 -5.52
N GLY A 231 -34.66 -18.48 -6.19
CA GLY A 231 -34.40 -18.38 -7.61
C GLY A 231 -35.65 -18.65 -8.43
N GLN A 232 -35.89 -17.83 -9.45
CA GLN A 232 -36.95 -18.02 -10.43
C GLN A 232 -36.36 -18.33 -11.81
N PRO A 233 -37.16 -18.88 -12.74
CA PRO A 233 -36.78 -18.98 -14.14
C PRO A 233 -36.39 -17.62 -14.70
N PHE A 234 -35.54 -17.65 -15.73
CA PHE A 234 -35.07 -16.44 -16.41
C PHE A 234 -36.22 -15.51 -16.82
N GLY A 235 -36.06 -14.21 -16.55
CA GLY A 235 -37.05 -13.17 -16.89
C GLY A 235 -38.10 -12.90 -15.81
N LYS A 236 -38.13 -13.69 -14.74
CA LYS A 236 -38.91 -13.40 -13.54
C LYS A 236 -37.99 -12.88 -12.43
N PRO A 237 -38.44 -11.89 -11.64
CA PRO A 237 -37.66 -11.41 -10.51
C PRO A 237 -37.52 -12.53 -9.48
N GLU A 238 -36.34 -12.63 -8.89
CA GLU A 238 -36.16 -13.39 -7.66
C GLU A 238 -36.90 -12.69 -6.52
N PHE A 239 -37.31 -13.44 -5.51
CA PHE A 239 -38.10 -12.94 -4.39
C PHE A 239 -37.59 -13.55 -3.08
N PHE A 240 -38.01 -12.97 -1.96
CA PHE A 240 -37.60 -13.43 -0.63
C PHE A 240 -38.77 -14.11 0.06
N VAL A 241 -38.47 -15.16 0.82
CA VAL A 241 -39.46 -15.89 1.61
C VAL A 241 -39.03 -16.05 3.06
N THR A 242 -39.99 -15.99 3.98
CA THR A 242 -39.78 -16.35 5.40
C THR A 242 -39.72 -17.88 5.57
N PRO A 243 -39.33 -18.41 6.75
CA PRO A 243 -39.35 -19.85 7.01
C PRO A 243 -40.75 -20.45 6.92
N GLU A 244 -41.78 -19.65 7.17
CA GLU A 244 -43.20 -20.01 7.07
C GLU A 244 -43.74 -19.96 5.62
N GLY A 245 -42.91 -19.55 4.66
CA GLY A 245 -43.26 -19.50 3.24
C GLY A 245 -43.98 -18.22 2.80
N GLU A 246 -43.98 -17.17 3.61
CA GLU A 246 -44.53 -15.87 3.23
C GLU A 246 -43.60 -15.15 2.26
N GLU A 247 -44.12 -14.72 1.11
CA GLU A 247 -43.39 -13.92 0.12
C GLU A 247 -43.26 -12.47 0.62
N LEU A 248 -42.03 -12.02 0.79
CA LEU A 248 -41.69 -10.64 1.14
C LEU A 248 -41.54 -9.83 -0.17
N ARG A 249 -42.38 -8.80 -0.34
CA ARG A 249 -42.38 -7.87 -1.48
C ARG A 249 -41.91 -6.49 -1.10
#